data_AF-A0A2E7UJ85-F1
#
_entry.id   AF-A0A2E7UJ85-F1
#
_cell.length_a   1.000
_cell.length_b   1.000
_cell.length_c   1.000
_cell.angle_alpha   90.00
_cell.angle_beta   90.00
_cell.angle_gamma   90.00
#
_symmetry.space_group_name_H-M   'P 1'
#
loop_
_entity.id
_entity.type
_entity.pdbx_description
1 polymer ?
#
loop_
_entity_poly.entity_id
_entity_poly.type
_entity_poly.pdbx_seq_one_letter_code
_entity_poly.pdbx_strand_id
1 'polypeptide(L)'
;LQNVNPPGEVQDAFEDVVRAREDRDRIVNLAEAYQADRLPRAQGDAAKIVEAAEAFKEGRLQIATGEAAGFEELLKAYGQSKEVTRTRLYLDALNIILPKVKKYVISDSSSLLPLLQLTGESEVSP
;
A
#
# COMPACT_ATOMS: atom_id res chain seq x y z
N LEU A 1 -56.86 14.57 -29.79
CA LEU A 1 -56.24 15.20 -28.60
C LEU A 1 -57.05 16.47 -28.31
N GLN A 2 -58.00 16.37 -27.37
CA GLN A 2 -58.91 17.47 -27.06
C GLN A 2 -58.21 18.34 -26.00
N ASN A 3 -57.73 19.51 -26.42
CA ASN A 3 -57.01 20.44 -25.57
C ASN A 3 -58.03 21.11 -24.63
N VAL A 4 -58.15 20.61 -23.41
CA VAL A 4 -59.03 21.15 -22.37
C VAL A 4 -58.24 22.19 -21.58
N ASN A 5 -58.23 23.43 -22.07
CA ASN A 5 -57.74 24.55 -21.28
C ASN A 5 -58.75 24.83 -20.15
N PRO A 6 -58.32 24.82 -18.87
CA PRO A 6 -59.18 25.18 -17.75
C PRO A 6 -59.62 26.65 -17.85
N PRO A 7 -60.84 27.02 -17.42
CA PRO A 7 -61.22 28.42 -17.30
C PRO A 7 -60.29 29.15 -16.31
N GLY A 8 -60.02 30.44 -16.55
CA GLY A 8 -58.94 31.19 -15.90
C GLY A 8 -58.99 31.27 -14.37
N GLU A 9 -60.11 30.92 -13.73
CA GLU A 9 -60.27 30.90 -12.28
C GLU A 9 -59.66 29.66 -11.59
N VAL A 10 -59.42 28.55 -12.32
CA VAL A 10 -58.88 27.28 -11.77
C VAL A 10 -57.51 26.89 -12.34
N GLN A 11 -56.99 27.66 -13.29
CA GLN A 11 -55.74 27.36 -13.97
C GLN A 11 -54.54 27.36 -13.00
N ASP A 12 -54.44 28.37 -12.12
CA ASP A 12 -53.34 28.48 -11.14
C ASP A 12 -53.30 27.27 -10.19
N ALA A 13 -54.46 26.82 -9.70
CA ALA A 13 -54.55 25.66 -8.81
C ALA A 13 -54.17 24.34 -9.52
N PHE A 14 -54.49 24.21 -10.81
CA PHE A 14 -54.06 23.05 -11.61
C PHE A 14 -52.55 23.08 -11.88
N GLU A 15 -51.98 24.24 -12.20
CA GLU A 15 -50.55 24.42 -12.41
C GLU A 15 -49.75 24.12 -11.14
N ASP A 16 -50.24 24.52 -9.97
CA ASP A 16 -49.62 24.20 -8.69
C ASP A 16 -49.63 22.70 -8.37
N VAL A 17 -50.72 21.98 -8.68
CA VAL A 17 -50.77 20.51 -8.49
C VAL A 17 -49.81 19.80 -9.44
N VAL A 18 -49.66 20.27 -10.68
CA VAL A 18 -48.69 19.72 -11.64
C VAL A 18 -47.27 19.98 -11.15
N ARG A 19 -46.95 21.22 -10.74
CA ARG A 19 -45.63 21.58 -10.19
C ARG A 19 -45.29 20.76 -8.95
N ALA A 20 -46.25 20.57 -8.04
CA ALA A 20 -46.05 19.74 -6.85
C ALA A 20 -45.78 18.26 -7.18
N ARG A 21 -46.42 17.73 -8.23
CA ARG A 21 -46.14 16.36 -8.72
C ARG A 21 -44.75 16.25 -9.33
N GLU A 22 -44.35 17.20 -10.17
CA GLU A 22 -43.01 17.24 -10.75
C GLU A 22 -41.92 17.37 -9.69
N ASP A 23 -42.14 18.22 -8.68
CA ASP A 23 -41.23 18.38 -7.55
C ASP A 23 -41.10 17.08 -6.74
N ARG A 24 -42.22 16.40 -6.47
CA ARG A 24 -42.21 15.09 -5.80
C ARG A 24 -41.40 14.08 -6.60
N ASP A 25 -41.67 13.97 -7.89
CA ASP A 25 -41.00 12.98 -8.75
C ASP A 25 -39.50 13.30 -8.87
N ARG A 26 -39.12 14.59 -8.90
CA ARG A 26 -37.71 15.02 -8.82
C ARG A 26 -37.06 14.58 -7.52
N ILE A 27 -37.71 14.79 -6.38
CA ILE A 27 -37.18 14.41 -5.06
C ILE A 27 -37.01 12.89 -4.96
N VAL A 28 -37.98 12.12 -5.45
CA VAL A 28 -37.90 10.64 -5.47
C VAL A 28 -36.71 10.18 -6.30
N ASN A 29 -36.57 10.69 -7.53
CA ASN A 29 -35.45 10.32 -8.41
C ASN A 29 -34.08 10.70 -7.80
N LEU A 30 -33.99 11.84 -7.11
CA LEU A 30 -32.77 12.24 -6.42
C LEU A 30 -32.44 11.32 -5.23
N ALA A 31 -33.46 10.90 -4.48
CA ALA A 31 -33.28 9.96 -3.37
C ALA A 31 -32.83 8.58 -3.87
N GLU A 32 -33.45 8.08 -4.95
CA GLU A 32 -33.05 6.84 -5.61
C GLU A 32 -31.62 6.92 -6.15
N ALA A 33 -31.25 8.01 -6.82
CA ALA A 33 -29.90 8.24 -7.29
C ALA A 33 -28.88 8.31 -6.13
N TYR A 34 -29.24 8.96 -5.03
CA TYR A 34 -28.39 9.02 -3.83
C TYR A 34 -28.17 7.63 -3.21
N GLN A 35 -29.22 6.81 -3.14
CA GLN A 35 -29.11 5.42 -2.66
C GLN A 35 -28.26 4.57 -3.60
N ALA A 36 -28.49 4.71 -4.91
CA ALA A 36 -27.75 4.00 -5.95
C ALA A 36 -26.26 4.39 -6.01
N ASP A 37 -25.89 5.58 -5.53
CA ASP A 37 -24.49 5.98 -5.40
C ASP A 37 -23.87 5.53 -4.06
N ARG A 38 -24.56 5.76 -2.94
CA ARG A 38 -24.00 5.54 -1.59
C ARG A 38 -23.81 4.07 -1.26
N LEU A 39 -24.77 3.22 -1.59
CA LEU A 39 -24.71 1.81 -1.21
C LEU A 39 -23.57 1.06 -1.93
N PRO A 40 -23.39 1.18 -3.27
CA PRO A 40 -22.29 0.53 -3.96
C PRO A 40 -20.91 1.08 -3.56
N ARG A 41 -20.80 2.40 -3.28
CA ARG A 41 -19.55 2.97 -2.76
C ARG A 41 -19.17 2.36 -1.42
N ALA A 42 -20.10 2.31 -0.47
CA ALA A 42 -19.85 1.72 0.85
C ALA A 42 -19.47 0.22 0.74
N GLN A 43 -20.12 -0.53 -0.16
CA GLN A 43 -19.76 -1.92 -0.44
C GLN A 43 -18.37 -2.05 -1.06
N GLY A 44 -18.01 -1.18 -2.01
CA GLY A 44 -16.68 -1.14 -2.62
C GLY A 44 -15.59 -0.80 -1.60
N ASP A 45 -15.83 0.17 -0.73
CA ASP A 45 -14.91 0.53 0.35
C ASP A 45 -14.73 -0.61 1.34
N ALA A 46 -15.82 -1.30 1.73
CA ALA A 46 -15.76 -2.47 2.59
C ALA A 46 -14.97 -3.62 1.93
N ALA A 47 -15.25 -3.93 0.66
CA ALA A 47 -14.53 -4.95 -0.09
C ALA A 47 -13.02 -4.63 -0.18
N LYS A 48 -12.67 -3.37 -0.46
CA LYS A 48 -11.28 -2.91 -0.51
C LYS A 48 -10.55 -3.12 0.83
N ILE A 49 -11.21 -2.85 1.95
CA ILE A 49 -10.63 -3.06 3.29
C ILE A 49 -10.38 -4.55 3.54
N VAL A 50 -11.36 -5.40 3.21
CA VAL A 50 -11.25 -6.86 3.38
C VAL A 50 -10.14 -7.42 2.50
N GLU A 51 -10.12 -7.08 1.22
CA GLU A 51 -9.11 -7.56 0.27
C GLU A 51 -7.70 -7.11 0.67
N ALA A 52 -7.53 -5.86 1.13
CA ALA A 52 -6.25 -5.39 1.64
C ALA A 52 -5.80 -6.17 2.89
N ALA A 53 -6.72 -6.50 3.80
CA ALA A 53 -6.42 -7.29 4.98
C ALA A 53 -6.05 -8.74 4.63
N GLU A 54 -6.75 -9.36 3.67
CA GLU A 54 -6.44 -10.69 3.16
C GLU A 54 -5.08 -10.73 2.46
N ALA A 55 -4.80 -9.76 1.59
CA ALA A 55 -3.51 -9.63 0.92
C ALA A 55 -2.36 -9.45 1.93
N PHE A 56 -2.56 -8.63 2.96
CA PHE A 56 -1.56 -8.46 4.02
C PHE A 56 -1.32 -9.75 4.81
N LYS A 57 -2.40 -10.46 5.17
CA LYS A 57 -2.31 -11.76 5.85
C LYS A 57 -1.54 -12.77 5.01
N GLU A 58 -1.89 -12.89 3.73
CA GLU A 58 -1.26 -13.83 2.81
C GLU A 58 0.21 -13.47 2.58
N GLY A 59 0.53 -12.19 2.36
CA GLY A 59 1.90 -11.73 2.24
C GLY A 59 2.74 -12.04 3.48
N ARG A 60 2.18 -11.86 4.69
CA ARG A 60 2.86 -12.27 5.93
C ARG A 60 3.09 -13.77 6.03
N LEU A 61 2.12 -14.58 5.62
CA LEU A 61 2.24 -16.03 5.64
C LEU A 61 3.33 -16.51 4.67
N GLN A 62 3.38 -15.94 3.48
CA GLN A 62 4.37 -16.27 2.45
C GLN A 62 5.79 -15.88 2.88
N ILE A 63 5.97 -14.69 3.47
CA ILE A 63 7.26 -14.27 4.03
C ILE A 63 7.71 -15.26 5.11
N ALA A 64 6.85 -15.55 6.08
CA ALA A 64 7.17 -16.49 7.16
C ALA A 64 7.51 -17.90 6.63
N THR A 65 6.79 -18.37 5.62
CA THR A 65 7.04 -19.67 5.00
C THR A 65 8.37 -19.69 4.23
N GLY A 66 8.67 -18.62 3.49
CA GLY A 66 9.94 -18.47 2.78
C GLY A 66 11.13 -18.37 3.73
N GLU A 67 10.99 -17.62 4.82
CA GLU A 67 12.01 -17.54 5.88
C GLU A 67 12.24 -18.92 6.51
N ALA A 68 11.17 -19.64 6.89
CA ALA A 68 11.27 -20.98 7.44
C ALA A 68 11.98 -21.95 6.50
N ALA A 69 11.61 -21.98 5.22
CA ALA A 69 12.28 -22.79 4.20
C ALA A 69 13.77 -22.42 4.05
N GLY A 70 14.09 -21.12 4.11
CA GLY A 70 15.47 -20.64 4.11
C GLY A 70 16.28 -21.14 5.31
N PHE A 71 15.68 -21.17 6.51
CA PHE A 71 16.31 -21.73 7.70
C PHE A 71 16.53 -23.24 7.60
N GLU A 72 15.59 -23.99 7.01
CA GLU A 72 15.74 -25.43 6.78
C GLU A 72 16.90 -25.75 5.84
N GLU A 73 17.02 -25.04 4.71
CA GLU A 73 18.16 -25.20 3.80
C GLU A 73 19.47 -24.79 4.44
N LEU A 74 19.48 -23.72 5.25
CA LEU A 74 20.66 -23.33 6.02
C LEU A 74 21.08 -24.42 7.02
N LEU A 75 20.11 -25.02 7.72
CA LEU A 75 20.37 -26.11 8.67
C LEU A 75 20.97 -27.33 7.96
N LYS A 76 20.45 -27.67 6.78
CA LYS A 76 20.97 -28.76 5.94
C LYS A 76 22.41 -28.49 5.50
N ALA A 77 22.70 -27.29 5.00
CA ALA A 77 24.06 -26.89 4.62
C ALA A 77 25.00 -26.92 5.83
N TYR A 78 24.54 -26.45 6.99
CA TYR A 78 25.29 -26.50 8.24
C TYR A 78 25.58 -27.94 8.69
N GLY A 79 24.63 -28.87 8.53
CA GLY A 79 24.83 -30.29 8.78
C GLY A 79 25.93 -30.90 7.91
N GLN A 80 26.06 -30.43 6.66
CA GLN A 80 27.09 -30.88 5.72
C GLN A 80 28.47 -30.28 6.01
N SER A 81 28.55 -28.97 6.29
CA SER A 81 29.84 -28.29 6.55
C SER A 81 29.70 -27.12 7.53
N LYS A 82 29.85 -27.41 8.83
CA LYS A 82 29.66 -26.43 9.92
C LYS A 82 30.63 -25.25 9.86
N GLU A 83 31.91 -25.52 9.63
CA GLU A 83 32.99 -24.53 9.60
C GLU A 83 32.78 -23.50 8.48
N VAL A 84 32.53 -23.98 7.25
CA VAL A 84 32.34 -23.12 6.08
C VAL A 84 31.06 -22.29 6.22
N THR A 85 29.96 -22.89 6.65
CA THR A 85 28.70 -22.16 6.83
C THR A 85 28.80 -21.07 7.91
N ARG A 86 29.47 -21.33 9.04
CA ARG A 86 29.69 -20.30 10.07
C ARG A 86 30.54 -19.15 9.58
N THR A 87 31.65 -19.46 8.92
CA THR A 87 32.56 -18.44 8.39
C THR A 87 31.85 -17.57 7.35
N ARG A 88 31.04 -18.17 6.48
CA ARG A 88 30.22 -17.43 5.51
C ARG A 88 29.24 -16.48 6.20
N LEU A 89 28.43 -16.97 7.15
CA LEU A 89 27.47 -16.14 7.88
C LEU A 89 28.15 -14.98 8.63
N TYR A 90 29.34 -15.22 9.18
CA TYR A 90 30.12 -14.18 9.85
C TYR A 90 30.61 -13.10 8.88
N LEU A 91 31.17 -13.51 7.74
CA LEU A 91 31.60 -12.57 6.70
C LEU A 91 30.43 -11.79 6.10
N ASP A 92 29.28 -12.43 5.89
CA ASP A 92 28.06 -11.79 5.41
C ASP A 92 27.57 -10.73 6.42
N ALA A 93 27.55 -11.06 7.73
CA ALA A 93 27.21 -10.11 8.78
C ALA A 93 28.19 -8.93 8.82
N LEU A 94 29.50 -9.19 8.71
CA LEU A 94 30.50 -8.13 8.62
C LEU A 94 30.29 -7.25 7.39
N ASN A 95 29.98 -7.81 6.21
CA ASN A 95 29.71 -7.03 5.01
C ASN A 95 28.50 -6.08 5.18
N ILE A 96 27.48 -6.49 5.94
CA ILE A 96 26.30 -5.66 6.22
C ILE A 96 26.61 -4.55 7.24
N ILE A 97 27.41 -4.85 8.25
CA ILE A 97 27.66 -3.95 9.38
C ILE A 97 28.79 -2.96 9.06
N LEU A 98 29.89 -3.43 8.47
CA LEU A 98 31.12 -2.67 8.27
C LEU A 98 30.95 -1.34 7.51
N PRO A 99 30.04 -1.18 6.53
CA PRO A 99 29.79 0.11 5.88
C PRO A 99 29.15 1.15 6.81
N LYS A 100 28.46 0.72 7.87
CA LYS A 100 27.72 1.59 8.79
C LYS A 100 28.57 2.12 9.95
N VAL A 101 29.78 1.59 10.14
CA VAL A 101 30.69 1.97 11.24
C VAL A 101 31.84 2.82 10.74
N LYS A 102 32.12 3.93 11.44
CA LYS A 102 33.34 4.73 11.25
C LYS A 102 34.54 3.92 11.72
N LYS A 103 35.39 3.51 10.79
CA LYS A 103 36.58 2.72 11.05
C LYS A 103 37.77 3.64 11.36
N TYR A 104 38.47 3.37 12.46
CA TYR A 104 39.75 4.00 12.78
C TYR A 104 40.82 2.90 12.74
N VAL A 105 41.78 3.01 11.81
CA VAL A 105 42.93 2.11 11.73
C VAL A 105 44.12 2.83 12.34
N ILE A 106 44.60 2.34 13.48
CA ILE A 106 45.79 2.88 14.15
C ILE A 106 46.95 1.93 13.83
N SER A 107 47.97 2.43 13.13
CA SER A 107 49.23 1.72 12.96
C SER A 107 50.18 2.03 14.11
N ASP A 108 50.94 1.02 14.56
CA ASP A 108 51.90 1.10 15.67
C ASP A 108 53.16 1.97 15.37
N SER A 109 53.18 2.61 14.20
CA SER A 109 54.14 3.65 13.87
C SER A 109 53.53 5.02 14.15
N SER A 110 54.23 5.81 14.96
CA SER A 110 53.89 7.15 15.47
C SER A 110 53.79 8.25 14.40
N SER A 111 53.07 7.97 13.32
CA SER A 111 52.80 8.85 12.19
C SER A 111 51.36 8.61 11.78
N LEU A 112 50.49 9.58 12.09
CA LEU A 112 49.10 9.58 11.65
C LEU A 112 49.11 9.69 10.12
N LEU A 113 49.03 8.56 9.43
CA LEU A 113 48.82 8.54 7.99
C LEU A 113 47.44 9.17 7.72
N PRO A 114 47.35 10.17 6.80
CA PRO A 114 46.08 10.75 6.42
C PRO A 114 45.13 9.64 5.99
N LEU A 115 43.96 9.58 6.62
CA LEU A 115 42.91 8.61 6.35
C LEU A 115 42.71 8.46 4.84
N LEU A 116 43.09 7.29 4.30
CA LEU A 116 42.56 6.87 3.01
C LEU A 116 41.08 6.58 3.25
N GLN A 117 40.22 7.54 2.89
CA GLN A 117 38.78 7.39 2.92
C GLN A 117 38.41 6.28 1.95
N LEU A 118 38.22 5.06 2.45
CA LEU A 118 37.64 3.93 1.72
C LEU A 118 36.12 4.10 1.55
N THR A 119 35.66 5.34 1.38
CA THR A 119 34.32 5.60 0.85
C THR A 119 34.44 5.35 -0.63
N GLY A 120 33.97 4.18 -1.08
CA GLY A 120 33.88 3.83 -2.49
C GLY A 120 32.83 4.65 -3.22
N GLU A 121 32.95 5.98 -3.22
CA GLU A 121 32.37 6.83 -4.24
C GLU A 121 33.40 6.98 -5.34
N SER A 122 33.48 5.94 -6.16
CA SER A 122 33.95 6.08 -7.52
C SER A 122 32.93 6.98 -8.22
N GLU A 123 33.13 8.30 -8.14
CA GLU A 123 32.45 9.25 -9.00
C GLU A 123 32.75 8.86 -10.44
N VAL A 124 31.75 8.24 -11.08
CA VAL A 124 31.68 8.16 -12.52
C VAL A 124 31.34 9.58 -12.97
N SER A 125 32.37 10.31 -13.37
CA SER A 125 32.20 11.57 -14.13
C SER A 125 32.17 11.27 -15.64
N PRO A 126 31.49 12.15 -16.41
CA PRO A 126 30.72 11.82 -17.62
C PRO A 126 31.52 11.56 -18.90
#